data_AF-A0A1W2TEC1-F1
#
_entry.id   AF-A0A1W2TEC1-F1
#
_cell.length_a   1.000
_cell.length_b   1.000
_cell.length_c   1.000
_cell.angle_alpha   90.00
_cell.angle_beta   90.00
_cell.angle_gamma   90.00
#
_symmetry.space_group_name_H-M   'P 1'
#
loop_
_entity.id
_entity.type
_entity.pdbx_description
1 polymer ?
#
loop_
_entity_poly.entity_id
_entity_poly.type
_entity_poly.pdbx_seq_one_letter_code
_entity_poly.pdbx_strand_id
1 'polypeptide(L)'
;MKVTAAALSVLSLLHAALAVDTCVAECGCAGCGQVASASFVQTGDALVATAQGWLTMSVEDGVISLENVSGSTLTAQVYGVVCYYISAHSSCTVTTPSNFRTNLGLSVWQHP
;
A
#
# COMPACT_ATOMS: atom_id res chain seq x y z
N MET A 1 17.08 -29.63 34.16
CA MET A 1 16.46 -28.39 33.60
C MET A 1 17.37 -27.95 32.45
N LYS A 2 17.15 -28.27 31.18
CA LYS A 2 16.03 -27.95 30.28
C LYS A 2 15.77 -26.45 30.21
N VAL A 3 16.50 -25.75 29.34
CA VAL A 3 15.96 -24.61 28.60
C VAL A 3 16.34 -24.83 27.13
N THR A 4 15.33 -25.28 26.42
CA THR A 4 15.25 -25.62 25.00
C THR A 4 15.58 -24.42 24.10
N ALA A 5 16.38 -24.67 23.07
CA ALA A 5 16.71 -23.78 21.97
C ALA A 5 15.51 -23.47 21.04
N ALA A 6 14.34 -23.20 21.62
CA ALA A 6 13.07 -22.95 20.90
C ALA A 6 12.63 -21.48 20.95
N ALA A 7 13.35 -20.61 21.66
CA ALA A 7 12.95 -19.21 21.86
C ALA A 7 13.40 -18.25 20.73
N LEU A 8 14.37 -18.64 19.90
CA LEU A 8 14.91 -17.77 18.83
C LEU A 8 14.08 -17.78 17.55
N SER A 9 13.27 -18.83 17.33
CA SER A 9 12.48 -18.98 16.10
C SER A 9 11.18 -18.17 16.12
N VAL A 10 10.67 -17.82 17.30
CA VAL A 10 9.37 -17.16 17.46
C VAL A 10 9.49 -15.65 17.33
N LEU A 11 10.65 -15.05 17.63
CA LEU A 11 10.88 -13.62 17.41
C LEU A 11 10.95 -13.26 15.92
N SER A 12 11.43 -14.15 15.06
CA SER A 12 11.54 -13.90 13.62
C SER A 12 10.18 -13.85 12.91
N LEU A 13 9.18 -14.59 13.44
CA LEU A 13 7.83 -14.63 12.87
C LEU A 13 6.95 -13.47 13.34
N LEU A 14 7.29 -12.82 14.45
CA LEU A 14 6.50 -11.71 15.00
C LEU A 14 6.69 -10.39 14.23
N HIS A 15 7.83 -10.23 13.55
CA HIS A 15 8.14 -9.01 12.77
C HIS A 15 7.34 -8.92 11.45
N ALA A 16 6.84 -10.03 10.91
CA ALA A 16 6.03 -10.01 9.69
C ALA A 16 4.55 -9.70 9.96
N ALA A 17 4.04 -10.07 11.14
CA ALA A 17 2.64 -9.84 11.51
C ALA A 17 2.37 -8.41 12.02
N LEU A 18 3.41 -7.68 12.43
CA LEU A 18 3.31 -6.28 12.88
C LEU A 18 3.52 -5.26 11.76
N ALA A 19 3.79 -5.70 10.52
CA ALA A 19 3.90 -4.82 9.35
C ALA A 19 2.55 -4.59 8.64
N VAL A 20 1.46 -5.15 9.17
CA VAL A 20 0.09 -5.07 8.60
C VAL A 20 -0.55 -3.69 8.84
N ASP A 21 0.04 -2.87 9.70
CA ASP A 21 -0.33 -1.48 9.95
C ASP A 21 0.98 -0.69 9.86
N THR A 22 1.27 0.18 8.90
CA THR A 22 0.50 1.36 8.52
C THR A 22 1.13 1.95 7.25
N CYS A 23 0.56 1.67 6.08
CA CYS A 23 0.77 2.55 4.93
C CYS A 23 -0.33 3.61 4.82
N VAL A 24 -1.30 3.67 5.74
CA VAL A 24 -2.25 4.78 5.82
C VAL A 24 -1.52 6.02 6.34
N ALA A 25 -1.54 7.10 5.56
CA ALA A 25 -0.94 8.38 5.95
C ALA A 25 -1.94 9.51 5.78
N GLU A 26 -1.72 10.61 6.49
CA GLU A 26 -2.48 11.84 6.25
C GLU A 26 -2.33 12.26 4.79
N CYS A 27 -3.43 12.67 4.17
CA CYS A 27 -3.40 13.17 2.81
C CYS A 27 -2.65 14.51 2.76
N GLY A 28 -1.43 14.46 2.23
CA GLY A 28 -0.60 15.62 2.02
C GLY A 28 0.85 15.22 1.84
N CYS A 29 1.53 15.85 0.89
CA CYS A 29 2.98 15.78 0.80
C CYS A 29 3.49 17.10 0.24
N ALA A 30 4.06 17.92 1.13
CA ALA A 30 4.67 19.17 0.73
C ALA A 30 5.91 18.89 -0.14
N GLY A 31 5.91 19.42 -1.36
CA GLY A 31 7.01 19.22 -2.32
C GLY A 31 6.94 17.92 -3.12
N CYS A 32 5.92 17.08 -2.94
CA CYS A 32 5.74 15.93 -3.82
C CYS A 32 5.35 16.36 -5.24
N GLY A 33 5.90 15.67 -6.24
CA GLY A 33 5.49 15.76 -7.63
C GLY A 33 4.54 14.63 -8.00
N GLN A 34 3.42 14.91 -8.67
CA GLN A 34 2.60 13.84 -9.25
C GLN A 34 3.38 13.19 -10.39
N VAL A 35 3.56 11.87 -10.31
CA VAL A 35 4.36 11.09 -11.28
C VAL A 35 3.52 10.17 -12.13
N ALA A 36 2.33 9.78 -11.65
CA ALA A 36 1.41 8.94 -12.40
C ALA A 36 -0.04 9.10 -11.97
N SER A 37 -0.94 8.59 -12.80
CA SER A 37 -2.34 8.34 -12.47
C SER A 37 -2.80 7.04 -13.12
N ALA A 38 -3.81 6.41 -12.53
CA ALA A 38 -4.38 5.17 -13.05
C ALA A 38 -5.88 5.11 -12.71
N SER A 39 -6.66 4.46 -13.58
CA SER A 39 -8.03 4.09 -13.28
C SER A 39 -8.08 2.65 -12.76
N PHE A 40 -9.03 2.36 -11.87
CA PHE A 40 -9.29 0.99 -11.47
C PHE A 40 -10.02 0.25 -12.60
N VAL A 41 -9.53 -0.95 -12.92
CA VAL A 41 -10.16 -1.87 -13.88
C VAL A 41 -10.46 -3.19 -13.17
N GLN A 42 -11.59 -3.82 -13.52
CA GLN A 42 -11.94 -5.13 -12.98
C GLN A 42 -11.04 -6.20 -13.59
N THR A 43 -10.45 -7.05 -12.76
CA THR A 43 -9.66 -8.22 -13.15
C THR A 43 -9.98 -9.38 -12.23
N GLY A 44 -10.75 -10.36 -12.74
CA GLY A 44 -11.32 -11.41 -11.90
C GLY A 44 -12.24 -10.79 -10.84
N ASP A 45 -12.02 -11.15 -9.57
CA ASP A 45 -12.78 -10.64 -8.43
C ASP A 45 -12.20 -9.34 -7.83
N ALA A 46 -11.04 -8.89 -8.32
CA ALA A 46 -10.35 -7.70 -7.82
C ALA A 46 -10.53 -6.48 -8.74
N LEU A 47 -10.51 -5.29 -8.14
CA LEU A 47 -10.32 -4.01 -8.85
C LEU A 47 -8.85 -3.60 -8.76
N VAL A 48 -8.20 -3.40 -9.90
CA VAL A 48 -6.75 -3.11 -9.97
C VAL A 48 -6.49 -1.79 -10.69
N ALA A 49 -5.66 -0.95 -10.09
CA ALA A 49 -5.10 0.24 -10.70
C ALA A 49 -3.58 0.11 -10.78
N THR A 50 -3.03 0.20 -11.99
CA THR A 50 -1.58 0.09 -12.22
C THR A 50 -1.05 1.41 -12.78
N ALA A 51 -0.26 2.11 -11.96
CA ALA A 51 0.59 3.22 -12.39
C ALA A 51 1.92 2.63 -12.86
N GLN A 52 2.05 2.40 -14.17
CA GLN A 52 3.15 1.65 -14.77
C GLN A 52 4.53 2.19 -14.35
N GLY A 53 5.38 1.30 -13.81
CA GLY A 53 6.73 1.63 -13.33
C GLY A 53 6.80 2.27 -11.94
N TRP A 54 5.64 2.53 -11.31
CA TRP A 54 5.55 3.21 -10.02
C TRP A 54 4.88 2.35 -8.95
N LEU A 55 3.60 2.04 -9.16
CA LEU A 55 2.76 1.44 -8.12
C LEU A 55 1.61 0.63 -8.72
N THR A 56 1.30 -0.50 -8.09
CA THR A 56 0.05 -1.24 -8.31
C THR A 56 -0.78 -1.21 -7.04
N MET A 57 -2.08 -0.97 -7.19
CA MET A 57 -3.06 -1.11 -6.12
C MET A 57 -4.15 -2.11 -6.55
N SER A 58 -4.40 -3.13 -5.74
CA SER A 58 -5.54 -4.03 -5.89
C SER A 58 -6.50 -3.89 -4.72
N VAL A 59 -7.78 -4.11 -4.98
CA VAL A 59 -8.86 -4.07 -4.01
C VAL A 59 -9.69 -5.32 -4.19
N GLU A 60 -9.71 -6.20 -3.20
CA GLU A 60 -10.38 -7.50 -3.22
C GLU A 60 -10.87 -7.83 -1.82
N ASP A 61 -12.11 -8.29 -1.68
CA ASP A 61 -12.71 -8.71 -0.40
C ASP A 61 -12.54 -7.71 0.77
N GLY A 62 -12.58 -6.41 0.47
CA GLY A 62 -12.41 -5.35 1.47
C GLY A 62 -10.97 -5.15 1.95
N VAL A 63 -10.01 -5.72 1.24
CA VAL A 63 -8.57 -5.54 1.46
C VAL A 63 -7.98 -4.79 0.27
N ILE A 64 -7.12 -3.83 0.58
CA ILE A 64 -6.32 -3.09 -0.39
C ILE A 64 -4.90 -3.62 -0.28
N SER A 65 -4.34 -4.09 -1.39
CA SER A 65 -2.93 -4.41 -1.50
C SER A 65 -2.24 -3.33 -2.34
N LEU A 66 -1.19 -2.73 -1.80
CA LEU A 66 -0.34 -1.80 -2.53
C LEU A 66 1.05 -2.40 -2.73
N GLU A 67 1.59 -2.22 -3.92
CA GLU A 67 2.96 -2.58 -4.26
C GLU A 67 3.63 -1.39 -4.93
N ASN A 68 4.70 -0.87 -4.31
CA ASN A 68 5.56 0.12 -4.91
C ASN A 68 6.74 -0.58 -5.57
N VAL A 69 6.77 -0.56 -6.90
CA VAL A 69 7.83 -1.19 -7.69
C VAL A 69 8.99 -0.22 -7.97
N SER A 70 8.81 1.07 -7.66
CA SER A 70 9.82 2.10 -7.88
C SER A 70 10.87 2.14 -6.75
N GLY A 71 12.01 2.76 -7.06
CA GLY A 71 13.06 3.06 -6.09
C GLY A 71 12.80 4.32 -5.25
N SER A 72 11.59 4.88 -5.29
CA SER A 72 11.22 6.11 -4.58
C SER A 72 10.11 5.86 -3.57
N THR A 73 10.06 6.70 -2.54
CA THR A 73 8.93 6.75 -1.62
C THR A 73 7.74 7.44 -2.30
N LEU A 74 6.55 6.84 -2.21
CA LEU A 74 5.35 7.31 -2.88
C LEU A 74 4.20 7.60 -1.91
N THR A 75 3.39 8.59 -2.27
CA THR A 75 2.01 8.72 -1.79
C THR A 75 1.05 8.30 -2.90
N ALA A 76 0.29 7.24 -2.66
CA ALA A 76 -0.82 6.79 -3.49
C ALA A 76 -2.14 7.36 -2.95
N GLN A 77 -2.76 8.25 -3.70
CA GLN A 77 -4.04 8.85 -3.33
C GLN A 77 -5.15 8.29 -4.22
N VAL A 78 -6.15 7.67 -3.60
CA VAL A 78 -7.45 7.47 -4.26
C VAL A 78 -8.20 8.79 -4.15
N TYR A 79 -8.51 9.38 -5.30
CA TYR A 79 -8.92 10.79 -5.41
C TYR A 79 -10.02 11.15 -4.39
N GLY A 80 -9.70 12.08 -3.47
CA GLY A 80 -10.65 12.61 -2.48
C GLY A 80 -11.11 11.63 -1.40
N VAL A 81 -10.46 10.47 -1.26
CA VAL A 81 -10.91 9.39 -0.37
C VAL A 81 -9.89 9.07 0.69
N VAL A 82 -8.70 8.63 0.28
CA VAL A 82 -7.68 8.08 1.17
C VAL A 82 -6.31 8.17 0.52
N CYS A 83 -5.29 8.34 1.35
CA CYS A 83 -3.90 8.38 0.92
C CYS A 83 -3.10 7.28 1.61
N TYR A 84 -2.19 6.70 0.87
CA TYR A 84 -1.27 5.69 1.34
C TYR A 84 0.16 6.12 1.10
N TYR A 85 0.98 6.05 2.14
CA TYR A 85 2.42 6.24 2.06
C TYR A 85 3.10 4.87 1.96
N ILE A 86 3.99 4.70 0.98
CA ILE A 86 4.64 3.42 0.72
C ILE A 86 6.11 3.64 0.34
N SER A 87 7.00 2.93 1.05
CA SER A 87 8.45 3.01 0.83
C SER A 87 8.85 2.41 -0.51
N ALA A 88 10.04 2.79 -1.01
CA ALA A 88 10.63 2.21 -2.21
C ALA A 88 10.69 0.67 -2.15
N HIS A 89 10.35 0.00 -3.24
CA HIS A 89 10.40 -1.47 -3.38
C HIS A 89 9.71 -2.23 -2.24
N SER A 90 8.58 -1.73 -1.77
CA SER A 90 7.83 -2.32 -0.66
C SER A 90 6.39 -2.61 -1.05
N SER A 91 5.75 -3.48 -0.27
CA SER A 91 4.33 -3.78 -0.36
C SER A 91 3.68 -3.66 1.00
N CYS A 92 2.38 -3.40 1.00
CA CYS A 92 1.58 -3.36 2.22
C CYS A 92 0.13 -3.71 1.91
N THR A 93 -0.59 -4.14 2.94
CA THR A 93 -2.02 -4.45 2.86
C THR A 93 -2.77 -3.69 3.95
N VAL A 94 -3.93 -3.13 3.61
CA VAL A 94 -4.77 -2.39 4.55
C VAL A 94 -6.25 -2.66 4.27
N THR A 95 -7.10 -2.61 5.28
CA THR A 95 -8.55 -2.74 5.08
C THR A 95 -9.11 -1.53 4.35
N THR A 96 -10.07 -1.73 3.45
CA THR A 96 -10.77 -0.64 2.78
C THR A 96 -11.51 0.22 3.81
N PRO A 97 -11.33 1.56 3.83
CA PRO A 97 -12.16 2.42 4.65
C PRO A 97 -13.61 2.41 4.13
N SER A 98 -14.58 2.71 5.00
CA SER A 98 -16.02 2.65 4.66
C SER A 98 -16.44 3.59 3.52
N ASN A 99 -15.70 4.69 3.34
CA ASN A 99 -15.89 5.65 2.26
C ASN A 99 -15.00 5.36 1.02
N PHE A 100 -14.37 4.18 0.92
CA PHE A 100 -13.52 3.85 -0.21
C PHE A 100 -14.31 3.85 -1.53
N ARG A 101 -13.77 4.51 -2.57
CA ARG A 101 -14.43 4.67 -3.88
C ARG A 101 -13.41 4.52 -5.00
N THR A 102 -13.49 3.42 -5.75
CA THR A 102 -12.59 3.09 -6.86
C THR A 102 -12.91 3.84 -8.15
N ASN A 103 -14.13 4.35 -8.31
CA ASN A 103 -14.58 5.08 -9.50
C ASN A 103 -13.90 6.45 -9.67
N LEU A 104 -13.18 6.94 -8.67
CA LEU A 104 -12.49 8.23 -8.71
C LEU A 104 -11.06 8.12 -9.26
N GLY A 105 -10.49 6.91 -9.32
CA GLY A 105 -9.13 6.65 -9.80
C GLY A 105 -8.05 6.86 -8.73
N LEU A 106 -6.81 6.68 -9.16
CA LEU A 106 -5.59 6.73 -8.35
C LEU A 106 -4.65 7.80 -8.91
N SER A 107 -4.07 8.61 -8.03
CA SER A 107 -2.93 9.47 -8.32
C SER A 107 -1.73 9.05 -7.48
N VAL A 108 -0.54 9.09 -8.07
CA VAL A 108 0.70 8.67 -7.42
C VAL A 108 1.66 9.85 -7.40
N TRP A 109 2.19 10.12 -6.22
CA TRP A 109 3.03 11.27 -5.92
C TRP A 109 4.37 10.79 -5.38
N GLN A 110 5.46 11.30 -5.93
CA GLN A 110 6.81 10.97 -5.48
C GLN A 110 7.28 11.98 -4.44
N HIS A 111 7.80 11.48 -3.32
CA HIS A 111 8.48 12.29 -2.31
C HIS A 111 9.88 12.69 -2.79
N PRO A 112 10.38 13.88 -2.41
CA PRO A 112 11.72 14.34 -2.77
C PRO A 112 12.84 13.47 -2.19
#